data_AF-A0A0N5CSB8-F1
#
_entry.id   AF-A0A0N5CSB8-F1
#
_cell.length_a   1.000
_cell.length_b   1.000
_cell.length_c   1.000
_cell.angle_alpha   90.00
_cell.angle_beta   90.00
_cell.angle_gamma   90.00
#
_symmetry.space_group_name_H-M   'P 1'
#
loop_
_entity.id
_entity.type
_entity.pdbx_description
1 polymer ?
#
loop_
_entity_poly.entity_id
_entity_poly.type
_entity_poly.pdbx_seq_one_letter_code
_entity_poly.pdbx_strand_id
1 'polypeptide(L)'
;EKRLVQKWKTTHPEWGKWWDTNVIPGRVLQVILLKGTTPIADATMRQQDIVSKCKAESTTHIWINLKPAGRILAQARHITDLGQF
;
A
#
# COMPACT_ATOMS: atom_id res chain seq x y z
N GLU A 1 8.57 22.21 -8.99
CA GLU A 1 7.77 21.56 -7.93
C GLU A 1 7.53 20.09 -8.30
N LYS A 2 7.86 19.11 -7.45
CA LYS A 2 7.65 17.68 -7.77
C LYS A 2 6.31 17.24 -7.20
N ARG A 3 5.27 17.18 -8.04
CA ARG A 3 3.92 16.75 -7.66
C ARG A 3 3.71 15.28 -7.97
N LEU A 4 3.10 14.54 -7.04
CA LEU A 4 2.63 13.18 -7.30
C LEU A 4 1.45 13.22 -8.28
N VAL A 5 1.48 12.34 -9.30
CA VAL A 5 0.39 12.20 -10.27
C VAL A 5 -0.16 10.79 -10.18
N GLN A 6 -1.46 10.70 -9.90
CA GLN A 6 -2.20 9.44 -9.93
C GLN A 6 -2.34 8.99 -11.40
N LYS A 7 -1.65 7.90 -11.77
CA LYS A 7 -1.76 7.32 -13.12
C LYS A 7 -2.80 6.20 -13.24
N TRP A 8 -3.20 5.62 -12.12
CA TRP A 8 -4.13 4.48 -12.06
C TRP A 8 -5.43 4.89 -11.37
N LYS A 9 -6.55 4.26 -11.72
CA LYS A 9 -7.84 4.50 -11.05
C LYS A 9 -7.73 4.15 -9.56
N THR A 10 -8.42 4.91 -8.71
CA THR A 10 -8.51 4.59 -7.27
C THR A 10 -9.24 3.27 -7.08
N THR A 11 -8.67 2.39 -6.28
CA THR A 11 -9.29 1.13 -5.86
C THR A 11 -9.94 1.29 -4.49
N HIS A 12 -11.11 0.68 -4.30
CA HIS A 12 -11.83 0.64 -3.02
C HIS A 12 -11.87 -0.80 -2.49
N PRO A 13 -10.77 -1.31 -1.92
CA PRO A 13 -10.74 -2.68 -1.43
C PRO A 13 -11.62 -2.84 -0.19
N GLU A 14 -12.24 -4.01 -0.05
CA GLU A 14 -12.90 -4.40 1.18
C GLU A 14 -11.87 -4.79 2.25
N TRP A 15 -12.20 -4.57 3.52
CA TRP A 15 -11.36 -5.02 4.64
C TRP A 15 -11.21 -6.54 4.64
N GLY A 16 -10.00 -7.02 4.92
CA GLY A 16 -9.68 -8.45 4.94
C GLY A 16 -9.51 -9.10 3.57
N LYS A 17 -9.68 -8.36 2.47
CA LYS A 17 -9.35 -8.82 1.11
C LYS A 17 -7.98 -8.34 0.66
N TRP A 18 -7.38 -9.13 -0.23
CA TRP A 18 -6.07 -8.88 -0.83
C TRP A 18 -6.22 -8.17 -2.17
N TRP A 19 -5.16 -7.47 -2.57
CA TRP A 19 -5.00 -6.92 -3.91
C TRP A 19 -3.51 -6.89 -4.25
N ASP A 20 -3.21 -7.08 -5.54
CA ASP A 20 -1.84 -7.10 -6.03
C ASP A 20 -1.49 -5.83 -6.79
N THR A 21 -0.21 -5.46 -6.77
CA THR A 21 0.29 -4.34 -7.56
C THR A 21 1.76 -4.51 -7.92
N ASN A 22 2.10 -4.04 -9.11
CA ASN A 22 3.49 -4.00 -9.54
C ASN A 22 4.28 -2.99 -8.70
N VAL A 23 5.49 -3.40 -8.33
CA VAL A 23 6.46 -2.54 -7.64
C VAL A 23 7.25 -1.79 -8.71
N ILE A 24 7.07 -0.47 -8.78
CA ILE A 24 7.74 0.38 -9.76
C ILE A 24 8.61 1.40 -9.01
N PRO A 25 9.91 1.52 -9.32
CA PRO A 25 10.79 2.51 -8.70
C PRO A 25 10.20 3.93 -8.73
N GLY A 26 10.26 4.62 -7.59
CA GLY A 26 9.72 5.98 -7.44
C GLY A 26 8.19 6.08 -7.34
N ARG A 27 7.44 4.98 -7.38
CA ARG A 27 5.99 4.99 -7.09
C ARG A 27 5.72 5.01 -5.59
N VAL A 28 4.60 5.65 -5.27
CA VAL A 28 4.02 5.64 -3.94
C VAL A 28 2.64 4.99 -3.96
N LEU A 29 2.27 4.40 -2.83
CA LEU A 29 0.92 4.02 -2.50
C LEU A 29 0.35 5.09 -1.56
N GLN A 30 -0.79 5.68 -1.95
CA GLN A 30 -1.59 6.51 -1.05
C GLN A 30 -2.76 5.68 -0.55
N VAL A 31 -2.93 5.63 0.78
CA VAL A 31 -4.07 5.01 1.44
C VAL A 31 -4.90 6.11 2.07
N ILE A 32 -6.20 6.14 1.78
CA ILE A 32 -7.15 7.10 2.31
C ILE A 32 -8.22 6.32 3.08
N LEU A 33 -8.36 6.61 4.36
CA LEU A 33 -9.42 6.07 5.19
C LEU A 33 -10.68 6.94 5.05
N LEU A 34 -11.79 6.32 4.69
CA LEU A 34 -13.09 6.97 4.53
C LEU A 34 -14.03 6.59 5.67
N LYS A 35 -14.84 7.54 6.12
CA LYS A 35 -16.08 7.31 6.88
C LYS A 35 -17.25 7.55 5.93
N GLY A 36 -17.84 6.48 5.41
CA GLY A 36 -18.75 6.58 4.27
C GLY A 36 -17.99 7.07 3.03
N THR A 37 -18.31 8.27 2.55
CA THR A 37 -17.60 8.93 1.43
C THR A 37 -16.64 10.03 1.89
N THR A 38 -16.59 10.36 3.18
CA THR A 38 -15.77 11.45 3.71
C THR A 38 -14.37 10.94 4.08
N PRO A 39 -13.29 11.51 3.51
CA PRO A 39 -11.93 11.22 3.96
C PRO A 39 -11.69 11.71 5.38
N ILE A 40 -11.15 10.84 6.23
CA ILE A 40 -10.87 11.17 7.64
C ILE A 40 -9.40 11.10 8.01
N ALA A 41 -8.60 10.31 7.26
CA ALA A 41 -7.16 10.20 7.47
C ALA A 41 -6.48 9.60 6.24
N ASP A 42 -5.19 9.85 6.06
CA ASP A 42 -4.41 9.28 4.96
C ASP A 42 -2.96 8.97 5.32
N ALA A 43 -2.31 8.19 4.46
CA ALA A 43 -0.88 7.96 4.47
C ALA A 43 -0.35 7.77 3.05
N THR A 44 0.87 8.23 2.81
CA THR A 44 1.60 8.01 1.56
C THR A 44 2.91 7.31 1.87
N MET A 45 3.20 6.21 1.18
CA MET A 45 4.41 5.41 1.36
C MET A 45 5.03 5.04 0.02
N ARG A 46 6.36 4.94 -0.09
CA ARG A 46 6.98 4.38 -1.29
C ARG A 46 6.73 2.88 -1.35
N GLN A 47 6.46 2.35 -2.53
CA GLN A 47 6.29 0.90 -2.70
C GLN A 47 7.55 0.14 -2.27
N GLN A 48 8.74 0.69 -2.56
CA GLN A 48 10.02 0.11 -2.16
C GLN A 48 10.20 0.01 -0.64
N ASP A 49 9.65 0.96 0.13
CA ASP A 49 9.71 0.93 1.60
C ASP A 49 8.78 -0.14 2.20
N ILE A 50 7.73 -0.53 1.48
CA ILE A 50 6.85 -1.65 1.85
C ILE A 50 7.59 -2.96 1.58
N VAL A 51 8.15 -3.10 0.37
CA VAL A 51 8.87 -4.30 -0.06
C VAL A 51 10.10 -4.57 0.80
N SER A 52 10.84 -3.54 1.20
CA SER A 52 12.02 -3.70 2.07
C SER A 52 11.69 -4.25 3.46
N LYS A 53 10.42 -4.17 3.89
CA LYS A 53 9.93 -4.78 5.13
C LYS A 53 9.46 -6.22 4.92
N CYS A 54 9.12 -6.61 3.70
CA CYS A 54 8.66 -7.96 3.41
C CYS A 54 9.78 -8.98 3.62
N LYS A 55 9.47 -10.07 4.31
CA LYS A 55 10.31 -11.27 4.36
C LYS A 55 10.07 -12.12 3.11
N ALA A 56 11.11 -12.84 2.67
CA ALA A 56 10.97 -13.79 1.56
C ALA A 56 9.86 -14.79 1.86
N GLU A 57 9.00 -15.04 0.86
CA GLU A 57 7.97 -16.08 0.83
C GLU A 57 6.97 -16.08 2.01
N SER A 58 6.89 -15.00 2.77
CA SER A 58 6.03 -14.91 3.95
C SER A 58 5.29 -13.58 4.04
N THR A 59 4.12 -13.64 4.67
CA THR A 59 3.30 -12.46 4.92
C THR A 59 3.89 -11.67 6.08
N THR A 60 4.13 -10.38 5.87
CA THR A 60 4.62 -9.43 6.87
C THR A 60 3.50 -8.50 7.32
N HIS A 61 3.36 -8.33 8.63
CA HIS A 61 2.43 -7.36 9.21
C HIS A 61 3.10 -5.99 9.31
N ILE A 62 2.46 -4.97 8.75
CA ILE A 62 2.96 -3.58 8.80
C ILE A 62 1.90 -2.66 9.39
N TRP A 63 2.32 -1.83 10.34
CA TRP A 63 1.50 -0.72 10.81
C TRP A 63 1.73 0.49 9.91
N ILE A 64 0.64 1.02 9.34
CA ILE A 64 0.65 2.24 8.54
C ILE A 64 0.06 3.34 9.41
N ASN A 65 0.92 4.28 9.82
CA ASN A 65 0.50 5.43 10.61
C ASN A 65 -0.18 6.45 9.68
N LEU A 66 -1.38 6.86 10.05
CA LEU A 66 -2.17 7.82 9.30
C LEU A 66 -2.02 9.23 9.87
N LYS A 67 -2.33 10.24 9.06
CA LYS A 67 -2.48 11.63 9.46
C LYS A 67 -3.95 12.06 9.26
N PRO A 68 -4.53 12.87 10.15
CA PRO A 68 -3.92 13.48 11.33
C PRO A 68 -3.72 12.50 12.50
N ALA A 69 -4.45 11.38 12.54
CA ALA A 69 -4.39 10.41 13.62
C ALA A 69 -4.74 8.99 13.17
N GLY A 70 -4.41 8.01 14.01
CA GLY A 70 -4.75 6.60 13.82
C GLY A 70 -3.70 5.78 13.08
N ARG A 71 -3.95 4.48 12.98
CA ARG A 71 -3.11 3.52 12.27
C ARG A 71 -3.96 2.39 11.72
N ILE A 72 -3.57 1.85 10.57
CA ILE A 72 -4.16 0.61 10.01
C ILE A 72 -3.11 -0.50 10.04
N LEU A 73 -3.57 -1.72 10.33
CA LEU A 73 -2.76 -2.92 10.19
C LEU A 73 -2.95 -3.43 8.77
N ALA A 74 -1.85 -3.52 8.01
CA ALA A 74 -1.85 -4.13 6.69
C ALA A 74 -0.98 -5.39 6.71
N GLN A 75 -1.32 -6.33 5.84
CA GLN A 75 -0.51 -7.50 5.54
C GLN A 75 0.08 -7.32 4.14
N ALA A 76 1.38 -7.50 4.01
CA ALA A 76 2.10 -7.36 2.75
C ALA A 76 2.93 -8.61 2.47
N ARG A 77 3.01 -9.01 1.21
CA ARG A 77 3.87 -10.09 0.72
C ARG A 77 4.55 -9.60 -0.54
N HIS A 78 5.86 -9.83 -0.65
CA HIS A 78 6.57 -9.61 -1.90
C HIS A 78 6.42 -10.87 -2.76
N ILE A 79 5.83 -10.72 -3.94
CA ILE A 79 5.65 -11.80 -4.90
C ILE A 79 6.77 -11.65 -5.92
N THR A 80 7.79 -12.50 -5.82
CA THR A 80 8.83 -12.64 -6.85
C THR A 80 8.38 -13.73 -7.81
N ASP A 81 8.27 -13.39 -9.08
CA ASP A 81 8.00 -14.36 -10.14
C ASP A 81 9.24 -15.24 -10.36
N LEU A 82 9.45 -16.22 -9.47
CA LEU A 82 10.55 -17.20 -9.53
C LEU A 82 10.04 -18.58 -9.94
N GLY A 83 8.96 -18.64 -10.72
CA GLY A 83 8.37 -19.91 -11.13
C GLY A 83 7.65 -19.83 -12.47
N GLN A 84 8.42 -19.67 -13.56
CA GLN A 84 8.12 -20.22 -14.89
C GLN A 84 9.28 -19.94 -15.87
N PHE A 85 10.29 -20.81 -15.88
CA PHE A 85 10.95 -21.39 -17.06
C PHE A 85 11.63 -22.69 -16.66
#